data_AF-A0A383B1J1-F1
#
_entry.id   AF-A0A383B1J1-F1
#
_cell.length_a   1.000
_cell.length_b   1.000
_cell.length_c   1.000
_cell.angle_alpha   90.00
_cell.angle_beta   90.00
_cell.angle_gamma   90.00
#
_symmetry.space_group_name_H-M   'P 1'
#
loop_
_entity.id
_entity.type
_entity.pdbx_description
1 polymer ?
#
loop_
_entity_poly.entity_id
_entity_poly.type
_entity_poly.pdbx_seq_one_letter_code
_entity_poly.pdbx_strand_id
1 'polypeptide(L)'
;VQKYRVLSFVLIHFLILIHVLGYGQEIIGSIDFQEFFHSFLKIGTINAGVIMVFIAFFTTLIFGRFFCGWACHFGAVQELSWIILQKLNITPKTINSRLVVVFPLFILLHFYIIPNVDYAYNHQWKVSIVINKPGIWAFLPGVVIGLLTFFVDGFLIVYSLGRKGFCRFICPWGAFLKLPSALAVYKIRTDGGC
;
A
#
# COMPACT_ATOMS: atom_id res chain seq x y z
N VAL A 1 19.76 -7.90 8.81
CA VAL A 1 18.66 -7.31 7.99
C VAL A 1 17.37 -7.08 8.79
N GLN A 2 16.88 -8.05 9.58
CA GLN A 2 15.56 -7.96 10.24
C GLN A 2 15.39 -6.80 11.25
N LYS A 3 16.44 -6.45 12.02
CA LYS A 3 16.41 -5.30 12.96
C LYS A 3 16.16 -3.96 12.24
N TYR A 4 16.84 -3.72 11.12
CA TYR A 4 16.65 -2.52 10.30
C TYR A 4 15.26 -2.46 9.67
N ARG A 5 14.67 -3.61 9.32
CA ARG A 5 13.31 -3.67 8.78
C ARG A 5 12.26 -3.28 9.81
N VAL A 6 12.40 -3.78 11.03
CA VAL A 6 11.51 -3.38 12.15
C VAL A 6 11.68 -1.89 12.46
N LEU A 7 12.92 -1.39 12.47
CA LEU A 7 13.19 0.04 12.65
C LEU A 7 12.51 0.89 11.56
N SER A 8 12.64 0.50 10.29
CA SER A 8 11.97 1.17 9.16
C SER A 8 10.46 1.24 9.40
N PHE A 9 9.84 0.13 9.79
CA PHE A 9 8.41 0.05 10.05
C PHE A 9 7.95 0.93 11.21
N VAL A 10 8.69 0.95 12.32
CA VAL A 10 8.40 1.83 13.46
C VAL A 10 8.50 3.29 13.05
N LEU A 11 9.55 3.64 12.31
CA LEU A 11 9.76 5.00 11.81
C LEU A 11 8.59 5.46 10.94
N ILE A 12 8.09 4.61 10.04
CA ILE A 12 6.94 4.95 9.18
C ILE A 12 5.67 5.17 9.98
N HIS A 13 5.37 4.32 10.97
CA HIS A 13 4.19 4.53 11.81
C HIS A 13 4.31 5.82 12.62
N PHE A 14 5.51 6.13 13.10
CA PHE A 14 5.78 7.37 13.80
C PHE A 14 5.61 8.59 12.89
N LEU A 15 6.11 8.55 11.65
CA LEU A 15 5.92 9.60 10.65
C LEU A 15 4.44 9.79 10.29
N ILE A 16 3.70 8.69 10.07
CA ILE A 16 2.26 8.74 9.81
C ILE A 16 1.53 9.36 11.01
N LEU A 17 1.88 8.96 12.24
CA LEU A 17 1.24 9.49 13.45
C LEU A 17 1.51 10.99 13.62
N ILE A 18 2.75 11.46 13.41
CA ILE A 18 3.08 12.89 13.45
C ILE A 18 2.26 13.67 12.42
N HIS A 19 2.19 13.15 11.19
CA HIS A 19 1.42 13.78 10.11
C HIS A 19 -0.07 13.84 10.48
N VAL A 20 -0.66 12.74 10.96
CA VAL A 20 -2.07 12.66 11.38
C VAL A 20 -2.38 13.58 12.56
N LEU A 21 -1.48 13.72 13.54
CA LEU A 21 -1.67 14.54 14.74
C LEU A 21 -1.63 16.06 14.47
N GLY A 22 -1.45 16.48 13.21
CA GLY A 22 -1.66 17.87 12.78
C GLY A 22 -0.41 18.57 12.25
N TYR A 23 0.78 17.95 12.34
CA TYR A 23 1.99 18.54 11.77
C TYR A 23 2.03 18.33 10.24
N GLY A 24 1.89 19.42 9.47
CA GLY A 24 2.09 19.40 8.01
C GLY A 24 0.85 19.11 7.16
N GLN A 25 -0.32 18.95 7.78
CA GLN A 25 -1.60 18.76 7.08
C GLN A 25 -1.95 19.91 6.14
N GLU A 26 -1.72 21.15 6.58
CA GLU A 26 -1.98 22.36 5.80
C GLU A 26 -0.94 22.61 4.69
N ILE A 27 0.16 21.85 4.65
CA ILE A 27 1.24 22.07 3.68
C ILE A 27 1.26 20.95 2.64
N ILE A 28 1.09 19.70 3.09
CA ILE A 28 1.27 18.50 2.26
C ILE A 28 -0.08 17.86 1.90
N GLY A 29 -1.16 18.12 2.66
CA GLY A 29 -2.46 17.52 2.41
C GLY A 29 -2.52 16.00 2.68
N SER A 30 -3.45 15.30 2.04
CA SER A 30 -3.61 13.85 2.17
C SER A 30 -2.54 13.08 1.39
N ILE A 31 -1.84 12.19 2.07
CA ILE A 31 -0.83 11.30 1.48
C ILE A 31 -1.39 9.89 1.43
N ASP A 32 -2.30 9.67 0.49
CA ASP A 32 -2.90 8.36 0.27
C ASP A 32 -2.61 7.84 -1.13
N PHE A 33 -2.43 6.54 -1.20
CA PHE A 33 -2.26 5.83 -2.46
C PHE A 33 -3.48 6.03 -3.38
N GLN A 34 -4.69 6.08 -2.81
CA GLN A 34 -5.93 6.29 -3.56
C GLN A 34 -5.95 7.59 -4.37
N GLU A 35 -5.15 8.60 -3.98
CA GLU A 35 -5.02 9.86 -4.70
C GLU A 35 -4.52 9.71 -6.13
N PHE A 36 -3.74 8.67 -6.40
CA PHE A 36 -3.36 8.36 -7.78
C PHE A 36 -4.55 7.99 -8.66
N PHE A 37 -5.51 7.20 -8.14
CA PHE A 37 -6.70 6.84 -8.91
C PHE A 37 -7.72 7.97 -8.95
N HIS A 38 -7.94 8.64 -7.82
CA HIS A 38 -8.95 9.67 -7.73
C HIS A 38 -8.47 11.05 -8.22
N SER A 39 -7.36 11.56 -7.69
CA SER A 39 -6.90 12.90 -8.05
C SER A 39 -6.21 12.90 -9.40
N PHE A 40 -5.36 11.92 -9.71
CA PHE A 40 -4.66 11.87 -11.01
C PHE A 40 -5.50 11.22 -12.13
N LEU A 41 -5.91 9.95 -11.99
CA LEU A 41 -6.61 9.27 -13.09
C LEU A 41 -8.01 9.84 -13.39
N LYS A 42 -8.81 10.18 -12.37
CA LYS A 42 -10.17 10.70 -12.59
C LYS A 42 -10.19 12.19 -12.96
N ILE A 43 -9.39 13.04 -12.30
CA ILE A 43 -9.52 14.51 -12.38
C ILE A 43 -8.33 15.17 -13.10
N GLY A 44 -7.14 14.56 -13.10
CA GLY A 44 -5.91 15.14 -13.68
C GLY A 44 -5.14 16.04 -12.71
N THR A 45 -5.50 16.05 -11.44
CA THR A 45 -4.82 16.83 -10.39
C THR A 45 -3.62 16.07 -9.82
N ILE A 46 -2.45 16.72 -9.79
CA ILE A 46 -1.23 16.20 -9.13
C ILE A 46 -1.16 16.77 -7.72
N ASN A 47 -1.23 15.90 -6.72
CA ASN A 47 -1.09 16.24 -5.30
C ASN A 47 0.08 15.46 -4.65
N ALA A 48 0.27 15.63 -3.34
CA ALA A 48 1.33 14.95 -2.60
C ALA A 48 1.19 13.41 -2.66
N GLY A 49 -0.03 12.86 -2.60
CA GLY A 49 -0.26 11.42 -2.72
C GLY A 49 0.17 10.86 -4.08
N VAL A 50 -0.13 11.56 -5.17
CA VAL A 50 0.31 11.21 -6.53
C VAL A 50 1.83 11.21 -6.64
N ILE A 51 2.49 12.24 -6.08
CA ILE A 51 3.96 12.32 -6.04
C ILE A 51 4.56 11.13 -5.27
N MET A 52 3.97 10.77 -4.12
CA MET A 52 4.40 9.58 -3.37
C MET A 52 4.27 8.30 -4.21
N VAL A 53 3.17 8.12 -4.95
CA VAL A 53 3.00 6.94 -5.82
C VAL A 53 4.04 6.90 -6.93
N PHE A 54 4.38 8.03 -7.54
CA PHE A 54 5.47 8.08 -8.52
C PHE A 54 6.82 7.69 -7.89
N ILE A 55 7.15 8.23 -6.72
CA ILE A 55 8.35 7.85 -5.98
C ILE A 55 8.34 6.35 -5.68
N ALA A 56 7.22 5.80 -5.20
CA ALA A 56 7.07 4.38 -4.94
C ALA A 56 7.21 3.53 -6.22
N PHE A 57 6.72 4.01 -7.36
CA PHE A 57 6.84 3.34 -8.66
C PHE A 57 8.29 3.30 -9.13
N PHE A 58 8.99 4.44 -9.12
CA PHE A 58 10.40 4.52 -9.54
C PHE A 58 11.34 3.75 -8.61
N THR A 59 11.15 3.87 -7.29
CA THR A 59 11.91 3.06 -6.33
C THR A 59 11.64 1.56 -6.52
N THR A 60 10.41 1.18 -6.87
CA THR A 60 10.08 -0.21 -7.19
C THR A 60 10.71 -0.68 -8.50
N LEU A 61 10.84 0.20 -9.48
CA LEU A 61 11.51 -0.08 -10.75
C LEU A 61 13.03 -0.27 -10.56
N ILE A 62 13.64 0.42 -9.60
CA ILE A 62 15.07 0.24 -9.31
C ILE A 62 15.29 -0.99 -8.42
N PHE A 63 14.55 -1.08 -7.30
CA PHE A 63 14.83 -2.02 -6.20
C PHE A 63 13.88 -3.23 -6.10
N GLY A 64 12.86 -3.32 -6.96
CA GLY A 64 11.81 -4.33 -6.90
C GLY A 64 10.79 -4.04 -5.80
N ARG A 65 10.23 -5.07 -5.13
CA ARG A 65 9.20 -4.90 -4.07
C ARG A 65 9.72 -4.33 -2.75
N PHE A 66 10.60 -3.33 -2.81
CA PHE A 66 11.16 -2.65 -1.65
C PHE A 66 10.06 -1.93 -0.85
N PHE A 67 9.18 -1.19 -1.53
CA PHE A 67 8.13 -0.40 -0.88
C PHE A 67 7.22 -1.28 0.01
N CYS A 68 6.64 -2.35 -0.55
CA CYS A 68 5.78 -3.27 0.22
C CYS A 68 6.53 -4.03 1.33
N GLY A 69 7.86 -4.13 1.24
CA GLY A 69 8.69 -4.85 2.20
C GLY A 69 9.27 -4.00 3.34
N TRP A 70 9.37 -2.69 3.16
CA TRP A 70 10.09 -1.77 4.06
C TRP A 70 9.34 -0.49 4.37
N ALA A 71 8.54 0.03 3.43
CA ALA A 71 7.89 1.34 3.49
C ALA A 71 6.37 1.28 3.77
N CYS A 72 5.73 0.13 3.49
CA CYS A 72 4.29 -0.01 3.64
C CYS A 72 3.86 -0.28 5.08
N HIS A 73 2.95 0.53 5.62
CA HIS A 73 2.42 0.35 6.96
C HIS A 73 1.63 -0.98 7.12
N PHE A 74 0.83 -1.40 6.12
CA PHE A 74 0.20 -2.73 6.13
C PHE A 74 1.23 -3.87 6.16
N GLY A 75 2.36 -3.69 5.45
CA GLY A 75 3.46 -4.65 5.46
C GLY A 75 4.09 -4.81 6.84
N ALA A 76 4.21 -3.73 7.60
CA ALA A 76 4.69 -3.75 8.98
C ALA A 76 3.77 -4.55 9.90
N VAL A 77 2.46 -4.28 9.84
CA VAL A 77 1.47 -4.94 10.70
C VAL A 77 1.43 -6.45 10.41
N GLN A 78 1.48 -6.84 9.14
CA GLN A 78 1.53 -8.26 8.77
C GLN A 78 2.82 -8.95 9.24
N GLU A 79 3.96 -8.25 9.24
CA GLU A 79 5.22 -8.79 9.75
C GLU A 79 5.19 -8.90 11.29
N LEU A 80 4.58 -7.94 11.99
CA LEU A 80 4.37 -8.00 13.44
C LEU A 80 3.50 -9.21 13.81
N SER A 81 2.36 -9.39 13.15
CA SER A 81 1.49 -10.55 13.36
C SER A 81 2.19 -11.87 13.06
N TRP A 82 3.02 -11.92 12.01
CA TRP A 82 3.82 -13.11 11.70
C TRP A 82 4.83 -13.45 12.82
N ILE A 83 5.44 -12.44 13.45
CA ILE A 83 6.33 -12.65 14.61
C ILE A 83 5.53 -13.16 15.81
N ILE A 84 4.34 -12.61 16.05
CA ILE A 84 3.46 -13.05 17.15
C ILE A 84 3.03 -14.51 16.94
N LEU A 85 2.59 -14.89 15.74
CA LEU A 85 2.17 -16.26 15.43
C LEU A 85 3.31 -17.27 15.58
N GLN A 86 4.53 -16.91 15.15
CA GLN A 86 5.70 -17.76 15.37
C GLN A 86 6.02 -17.95 16.86
N LYS A 87 5.88 -16.92 17.69
CA LYS A 87 6.03 -17.04 19.16
C LYS A 87 4.98 -17.96 19.79
N LEU A 88 3.80 -18.06 19.16
CA LEU A 88 2.74 -18.97 19.56
C LEU A 88 2.89 -20.38 18.95
N ASN A 89 4.02 -20.70 18.31
CA ASN A 89 4.28 -21.96 17.58
C ASN A 89 3.26 -22.28 16.48
N ILE A 90 2.56 -21.28 15.96
CA ILE A 90 1.66 -21.44 14.83
C ILE A 90 2.47 -21.16 13.56
N THR A 91 2.51 -22.13 12.65
CA THR A 91 3.16 -22.00 11.34
C THR A 91 2.10 -22.02 10.23
N PRO A 92 1.54 -20.85 9.87
CA PRO A 92 0.57 -20.77 8.79
C PRO A 92 1.18 -21.24 7.47
N LYS A 93 0.47 -22.11 6.75
CA LYS A 93 0.88 -22.54 5.42
C LYS A 93 0.53 -21.48 4.39
N THR A 94 1.48 -21.16 3.53
CA THR A 94 1.25 -20.24 2.40
C THR A 94 0.50 -20.96 1.29
N ILE A 95 -0.59 -20.35 0.81
CA ILE A 95 -1.35 -20.90 -0.32
C ILE A 95 -0.69 -20.45 -1.62
N ASN A 96 -0.26 -21.39 -2.45
CA ASN A 96 0.29 -21.11 -3.77
C ASN A 96 -0.76 -21.40 -4.84
N SER A 97 -1.59 -20.40 -5.15
CA SER A 97 -2.59 -20.49 -6.22
C SER A 97 -2.33 -19.44 -7.32
N ARG A 98 -2.83 -19.67 -8.53
CA ARG A 98 -2.84 -18.62 -9.58
C ARG A 98 -3.82 -17.50 -9.25
N LEU A 99 -4.86 -17.80 -8.46
CA LEU A 99 -5.87 -16.82 -8.00
C LEU A 99 -5.26 -15.65 -7.23
N VAL A 100 -4.10 -15.88 -6.61
CA VAL A 100 -3.31 -14.90 -5.89
C VAL A 100 -2.93 -13.69 -6.76
N VAL A 101 -2.78 -13.90 -8.07
CA VAL A 101 -2.45 -12.82 -9.00
C VAL A 101 -3.70 -12.25 -9.65
N VAL A 102 -4.67 -13.12 -9.97
CA VAL A 102 -5.88 -12.74 -10.71
C VAL A 102 -6.80 -11.86 -9.87
N PHE A 103 -6.99 -12.20 -8.59
CA PHE A 103 -7.96 -11.49 -7.75
C PHE A 103 -7.59 -10.04 -7.45
N PRO A 104 -6.35 -9.71 -6.99
CA PRO A 104 -5.93 -8.31 -6.83
C PRO A 104 -5.95 -7.52 -8.14
N LEU A 105 -5.61 -8.16 -9.26
CA LEU A 105 -5.61 -7.52 -10.58
C LEU A 105 -7.05 -7.19 -11.02
N PHE A 106 -7.99 -8.10 -10.78
CA PHE A 106 -9.41 -7.88 -11.02
C PHE A 106 -9.93 -6.69 -10.21
N ILE A 107 -9.60 -6.64 -8.90
CA ILE A 107 -9.99 -5.52 -8.04
C ILE A 107 -9.41 -4.20 -8.55
N LEU A 108 -8.12 -4.18 -8.85
CA LEU A 108 -7.43 -3.01 -9.38
C LEU A 108 -8.10 -2.50 -10.67
N LEU A 109 -8.39 -3.39 -11.62
CA LEU A 109 -9.01 -3.02 -12.89
C LEU A 109 -10.45 -2.52 -12.69
N HIS A 110 -11.31 -3.31 -12.04
CA HIS A 110 -12.74 -3.04 -11.95
C HIS A 110 -13.10 -1.91 -11.00
N PHE A 111 -12.44 -1.80 -9.84
CA PHE A 111 -12.80 -0.79 -8.85
C PHE A 111 -11.99 0.50 -8.96
N TYR A 112 -10.74 0.41 -9.46
CA TYR A 112 -9.83 1.56 -9.45
C TYR A 112 -9.52 2.12 -10.84
N ILE A 113 -9.29 1.29 -11.86
CA ILE A 113 -8.89 1.80 -13.18
C ILE A 113 -10.12 2.15 -14.03
N ILE A 114 -10.97 1.17 -14.33
CA ILE A 114 -12.11 1.32 -15.25
C ILE A 114 -13.01 2.51 -14.88
N PRO A 115 -13.56 2.64 -13.66
CA PRO A 115 -14.50 3.71 -13.35
C PRO A 115 -13.86 5.11 -13.37
N ASN A 116 -12.58 5.22 -13.01
CA ASN A 116 -11.89 6.50 -13.01
C ASN A 116 -11.48 6.92 -14.42
N VAL A 117 -11.06 5.97 -15.26
CA VAL A 117 -10.74 6.22 -16.67
C VAL A 117 -12.00 6.53 -17.48
N ASP A 118 -13.10 5.80 -17.28
CA ASP A 118 -14.37 6.08 -17.92
C ASP A 118 -14.88 7.49 -17.57
N TYR A 119 -14.80 7.87 -16.30
CA TYR A 119 -15.12 9.23 -15.88
C TYR A 119 -14.24 10.28 -16.57
N ALA A 120 -12.92 10.04 -16.65
CA ALA A 120 -11.96 10.94 -17.27
C ALA A 120 -12.09 11.00 -18.80
N TYR A 121 -12.66 9.97 -19.44
CA TYR A 121 -12.99 10.01 -20.86
C TYR A 121 -14.22 10.88 -21.12
N ASN A 122 -15.21 10.81 -20.22
CA ASN A 122 -16.46 11.55 -20.32
C ASN A 122 -16.36 13.02 -19.86
N HIS A 123 -15.28 13.40 -19.16
CA HIS A 123 -15.04 14.77 -18.67
C HIS A 123 -13.70 15.30 -19.17
N GLN A 124 -13.53 16.62 -19.25
CA GLN A 124 -12.23 17.18 -19.67
C GLN A 124 -11.15 16.93 -18.61
N TRP A 125 -10.27 15.97 -18.87
CA TRP A 125 -9.08 15.70 -18.07
C TRP A 125 -8.04 16.80 -18.27
N LYS A 126 -7.97 17.73 -17.31
CA LYS A 126 -7.02 18.86 -17.34
C LYS A 126 -5.97 18.70 -16.26
N VAL A 127 -4.71 18.68 -16.67
CA VAL A 127 -3.59 18.56 -15.75
C VAL A 127 -3.44 19.84 -14.94
N SER A 128 -3.58 19.73 -13.62
CA SER A 128 -3.38 20.83 -12.69
C SER A 128 -2.59 20.35 -11.47
N ILE A 129 -1.78 21.22 -10.88
CA ILE A 129 -0.93 20.87 -9.74
C ILE A 129 -1.52 21.54 -8.50
N VAL A 130 -1.99 20.73 -7.55
CA VAL A 130 -2.56 21.18 -6.28
C VAL A 130 -2.01 20.29 -5.19
N ILE A 131 -0.94 20.76 -4.54
CA ILE A 131 -0.21 19.99 -3.53
C ILE A 131 -1.06 19.84 -2.26
N ASN A 132 -1.65 20.94 -1.80
CA ASN A 132 -2.49 20.98 -0.61
C ASN A 132 -3.97 20.87 -0.98
N LYS A 133 -4.45 19.64 -1.14
CA LYS A 133 -5.89 19.35 -1.20
C LYS A 133 -6.31 18.76 0.16
N PRO A 134 -6.85 19.57 1.08
CA PRO A 134 -7.07 19.17 2.48
C PRO A 134 -8.28 18.23 2.68
N GLY A 135 -9.11 18.01 1.67
CA GLY A 135 -10.47 17.47 1.83
C GLY A 135 -10.64 15.95 1.93
N ILE A 136 -9.57 15.14 2.05
CA ILE A 136 -9.68 13.68 1.86
C ILE A 136 -9.44 12.88 3.15
N TRP A 137 -9.02 13.53 4.24
CA TRP A 137 -9.03 12.91 5.57
C TRP A 137 -10.44 12.48 6.04
N ALA A 138 -11.49 12.92 5.36
CA ALA A 138 -12.87 12.45 5.56
C ALA A 138 -13.06 10.95 5.28
N PHE A 139 -12.11 10.30 4.57
CA PHE A 139 -12.14 8.86 4.33
C PHE A 139 -11.34 8.05 5.36
N LEU A 140 -10.75 8.67 6.39
CA LEU A 140 -10.15 7.87 7.45
C LEU A 140 -11.24 7.04 8.12
N PRO A 141 -11.10 5.70 8.12
CA PRO A 141 -11.98 4.87 8.90
C PRO A 141 -11.86 5.32 10.36
N GLY A 142 -12.99 5.54 11.03
CA GLY A 142 -13.00 5.87 12.45
C GLY A 142 -12.19 4.84 13.25
N VAL A 143 -11.70 5.22 14.44
CA VAL A 143 -10.77 4.39 15.25
C VAL A 143 -11.20 2.93 15.34
N VAL A 144 -12.50 2.67 15.49
CA VAL A 144 -13.09 1.33 15.52
C VAL A 144 -12.86 0.55 14.23
N ILE A 145 -13.17 1.15 13.07
CA ILE A 145 -12.99 0.52 11.76
C ILE A 145 -11.48 0.35 11.49
N GLY A 146 -10.64 1.33 11.83
CA GLY A 146 -9.20 1.22 11.71
C GLY A 146 -8.63 0.03 12.49
N LEU A 147 -9.01 -0.12 13.76
CA LEU A 147 -8.60 -1.26 14.60
C LEU A 147 -9.08 -2.59 14.03
N LEU A 148 -10.34 -2.66 13.56
CA LEU A 148 -10.87 -3.87 12.92
C LEU A 148 -10.10 -4.21 11.64
N THR A 149 -9.80 -3.24 10.79
CA THR A 149 -9.00 -3.44 9.58
C THR A 149 -7.60 -3.93 9.92
N PHE A 150 -6.94 -3.35 10.93
CA PHE A 150 -5.63 -3.83 11.39
C PHE A 150 -5.69 -5.27 11.94
N PHE A 151 -6.77 -5.62 12.65
CA PHE A 151 -6.95 -6.97 13.16
C PHE A 151 -7.20 -7.98 12.03
N VAL A 152 -8.08 -7.66 11.10
CA VAL A 152 -8.42 -8.54 9.98
C VAL A 152 -7.23 -8.67 9.02
N ASP A 153 -6.73 -7.56 8.49
CA ASP A 153 -5.64 -7.55 7.49
C ASP A 153 -4.30 -7.98 8.08
N GLY A 154 -4.09 -7.66 9.35
CA GLY A 154 -2.86 -7.95 10.08
C GLY A 154 -2.84 -9.35 10.68
N PHE A 155 -3.87 -9.75 11.42
CA PHE A 155 -3.85 -11.00 12.20
C PHE A 155 -4.58 -12.13 11.49
N LEU A 156 -5.87 -11.95 11.15
CA LEU A 156 -6.71 -13.01 10.59
C LEU A 156 -6.20 -13.50 9.22
N ILE A 157 -5.83 -12.55 8.35
CA ILE A 157 -5.33 -12.87 7.01
C ILE A 157 -3.95 -13.52 7.06
N VAL A 158 -3.08 -13.09 7.97
CA VAL A 158 -1.76 -13.72 8.14
C VAL A 158 -1.89 -15.10 8.76
N TYR A 159 -2.83 -15.28 9.68
CA TYR A 159 -3.16 -16.59 10.25
C TYR A 159 -3.65 -17.58 9.19
N SER A 160 -4.46 -17.11 8.23
CA SER A 160 -5.09 -17.99 7.23
C SER A 160 -4.25 -18.20 5.97
N LEU A 161 -3.60 -17.15 5.45
CA LEU A 161 -2.88 -17.14 4.17
C LEU A 161 -1.35 -17.12 4.32
N GLY A 162 -0.88 -16.99 5.55
CA GLY A 162 0.53 -16.92 5.89
C GLY A 162 1.18 -15.56 5.67
N ARG A 163 2.52 -15.58 5.67
CA ARG A 163 3.32 -14.35 5.70
C ARG A 163 3.03 -13.46 4.50
N LYS A 164 2.71 -12.20 4.78
CA LYS A 164 2.33 -11.18 3.78
C LYS A 164 1.08 -11.55 2.95
N GLY A 165 0.11 -12.24 3.56
CA GLY A 165 -1.13 -12.67 2.93
C GLY A 165 -1.88 -11.53 2.24
N PHE A 166 -2.25 -10.47 2.96
CA PHE A 166 -3.03 -9.38 2.35
C PHE A 166 -2.31 -8.71 1.17
N CYS A 167 -1.01 -8.42 1.32
CA CYS A 167 -0.19 -7.84 0.24
C CYS A 167 -0.08 -8.71 -1.01
N ARG A 168 -0.27 -10.03 -0.86
CA ARG A 168 -0.14 -11.00 -1.94
C ARG A 168 -1.48 -11.33 -2.60
N PHE A 169 -2.57 -11.40 -1.82
CA PHE A 169 -3.86 -11.93 -2.26
C PHE A 169 -4.97 -10.90 -2.43
N ILE A 170 -4.87 -9.73 -1.78
CA ILE A 170 -6.00 -8.78 -1.73
C ILE A 170 -5.57 -7.39 -2.19
N CYS A 171 -4.37 -6.96 -1.83
CA CYS A 171 -3.90 -5.59 -2.05
C CYS A 171 -3.81 -5.23 -3.56
N PRO A 172 -4.63 -4.29 -4.06
CA PRO A 172 -4.57 -3.85 -5.47
C PRO A 172 -3.24 -3.15 -5.79
N TRP A 173 -2.65 -2.45 -4.81
CA TRP A 173 -1.32 -1.85 -4.92
C TRP A 173 -0.21 -2.87 -5.07
N GLY A 174 -0.34 -4.01 -4.38
CA GLY A 174 0.57 -5.14 -4.54
C GLY A 174 0.57 -5.69 -5.97
N ALA A 175 -0.58 -5.67 -6.64
CA ALA A 175 -0.68 -6.00 -8.07
C ALA A 175 -0.14 -4.90 -8.98
N PHE A 176 -0.48 -3.63 -8.72
CA PHE A 176 0.00 -2.50 -9.51
C PHE A 176 1.54 -2.43 -9.54
N LEU A 177 2.18 -2.52 -8.37
CA LEU A 177 3.64 -2.49 -8.24
C LEU A 177 4.33 -3.78 -8.68
N LYS A 178 3.58 -4.85 -8.99
CA LYS A 178 4.15 -6.09 -9.52
C LYS A 178 4.70 -5.90 -10.94
N LEU A 179 4.08 -5.02 -11.73
CA LEU A 179 4.50 -4.68 -13.09
C LEU A 179 5.91 -4.04 -13.12
N PRO A 180 6.16 -2.89 -12.46
CA PRO A 180 7.49 -2.30 -12.42
C PRO A 180 8.51 -3.20 -11.70
N SER A 181 8.08 -3.96 -10.68
CA SER A 181 8.96 -4.90 -10.01
C SER A 181 9.43 -6.06 -10.90
N ALA A 182 8.67 -6.44 -11.94
CA ALA A 182 9.08 -7.48 -12.88
C ALA A 182 10.26 -6.99 -13.73
N LEU A 183 10.22 -5.72 -14.13
CA LEU A 183 11.21 -5.00 -14.92
C LEU A 183 12.39 -4.47 -14.08
N ALA A 184 12.41 -4.73 -12.78
CA ALA A 184 13.38 -4.10 -11.89
C ALA A 184 14.82 -4.56 -12.12
N VAL A 185 15.74 -3.59 -12.14
CA VAL A 185 17.18 -3.79 -12.43
C VAL A 185 17.91 -4.43 -11.26
N TYR A 186 17.73 -3.89 -10.04
CA TYR A 186 18.36 -4.39 -8.82
C TYR A 186 17.31 -5.07 -7.94
N LYS A 187 17.06 -6.37 -8.17
CA LYS A 187 16.12 -7.12 -7.33
C LYS A 187 16.74 -7.37 -5.96
N ILE A 188 16.43 -6.49 -5.00
CA ILE A 188 16.73 -6.73 -3.59
C ILE A 188 15.83 -7.89 -3.11
N ARG A 189 16.35 -9.11 -3.22
CA ARG A 189 15.74 -10.28 -2.57
C ARG A 189 16.15 -10.23 -1.11
N THR A 190 15.17 -10.01 -0.24
CA THR A 190 15.38 -10.25 1.19
C THR A 190 15.37 -11.76 1.37
N ASP A 191 16.55 -12.31 1.62
CA ASP A 191 16.74 -13.64 2.17
C ASP A 191 15.96 -13.74 3.49
N GLY A 192 14.84 -14.43 3.45
CA GLY A 192 13.93 -14.44 4.56
C GLY A 192 12.87 -15.51 4.40
N GLY A 193 13.32 -16.76 4.29
CA GLY A 193 12.54 -17.98 4.51
C GLY A 193 11.38 -18.19 3.55
N CYS A 194 11.67 -18.93 2.47
CA CYS A 194 10.77 -19.64 1.55
C CYS A 194 9.76 -18.79 0.76
#